data_AF-A0A940BDJ6-F1
#
_entry.id   AF-A0A940BDJ6-F1
#
_cell.length_a   1.000
_cell.length_b   1.000
_cell.length_c   1.000
_cell.angle_alpha   90.00
_cell.angle_beta   90.00
_cell.angle_gamma   90.00
#
_symmetry.space_group_name_H-M   'P 1'
#
loop_
_entity.id
_entity.type
_entity.pdbx_description
1 polymer ?
#
loop_
_entity_poly.entity_id
_entity_poly.type
_entity_poly.pdbx_seq_one_letter_code
_entity_poly.pdbx_strand_id
1 'polypeptide(L)'
;MANNTELRLRYGELQAFLLLAGFSDALIRGEPLLEERLRLIPGGWRDFRLMRAKGEPLVRALHQTFPKNKRDAVFAEWKRLEVSVDPKPPLGLPQREKEAHVVVPLDALEELVDVVTDWECTTCMLDGKQQKACKLRKRLESLYLYDLPEPGGLCPFALRSRRAAWEGAGQG
;
A
#
# COMPACT_ATOMS: atom_id res chain seq x y z
N MET A 1 36.40 21.53 -21.91
CA MET A 1 36.31 20.15 -22.41
C MET A 1 36.74 19.24 -21.29
N ALA A 2 35.82 18.63 -20.55
CA ALA A 2 36.18 17.75 -19.43
C ALA A 2 36.59 16.39 -20.00
N ASN A 3 37.81 15.96 -19.66
CA ASN A 3 38.30 14.60 -19.87
C ASN A 3 37.37 13.63 -19.15
N ASN A 4 36.36 13.14 -19.86
CA ASN A 4 35.41 12.18 -19.34
C ASN A 4 36.03 10.79 -19.52
N THR A 5 36.97 10.45 -18.64
CA THR A 5 37.33 9.05 -18.40
C THR A 5 36.03 8.38 -17.98
N GLU A 6 35.37 7.66 -18.89
CA GLU A 6 34.04 7.10 -18.65
C GLU A 6 34.09 6.27 -17.36
N LEU A 7 33.50 6.82 -16.29
CA LEU A 7 33.39 6.14 -15.01
C LEU A 7 32.65 4.83 -15.27
N ARG A 8 33.36 3.72 -15.02
CA ARG A 8 32.79 2.38 -15.20
C ARG A 8 31.61 2.22 -14.25
N LEU A 9 30.43 2.00 -14.81
CA LEU A 9 29.21 1.70 -14.05
C LEU A 9 29.38 0.37 -13.30
N ARG A 10 29.31 0.43 -11.97
CA ARG A 10 29.36 -0.73 -11.07
C ARG A 10 27.96 -1.26 -10.80
N TYR A 11 27.87 -2.53 -10.41
CA TYR A 11 26.60 -3.18 -10.08
C TYR A 11 25.84 -2.44 -8.96
N GLY A 12 26.53 -2.03 -7.89
CA GLY A 12 25.90 -1.29 -6.79
C GLY A 12 25.38 0.09 -7.20
N GLU A 13 26.08 0.78 -8.10
CA GLU A 13 25.64 2.08 -8.65
C GLU A 13 24.39 1.90 -9.52
N LEU A 14 24.35 0.84 -10.34
CA LEU A 14 23.18 0.48 -11.12
C LEU A 14 21.98 0.20 -10.19
N GLN A 15 22.15 -0.62 -9.16
CA GLN A 15 21.08 -0.92 -8.20
C GLN A 15 20.54 0.34 -7.50
N ALA A 16 21.43 1.23 -7.04
CA ALA A 16 21.03 2.49 -6.43
C ALA A 16 20.29 3.41 -7.42
N PHE A 17 20.75 3.48 -8.67
CA PHE A 17 20.08 4.22 -9.73
C PHE A 17 18.66 3.68 -9.98
N LEU A 18 18.51 2.37 -10.12
CA LEU A 18 17.22 1.73 -10.39
C LEU A 18 16.22 1.96 -9.24
N LEU A 19 16.68 1.88 -7.98
CA LEU A 19 15.87 2.19 -6.81
C LEU A 19 15.40 3.66 -6.81
N LEU A 20 16.31 4.60 -7.08
CA LEU A 20 15.98 6.02 -7.16
C LEU A 20 15.01 6.33 -8.30
N ALA A 21 15.22 5.69 -9.46
CA ALA A 21 14.38 5.84 -10.63
C ALA A 21 12.95 5.33 -10.36
N GLY A 22 12.82 4.17 -9.71
CA GLY A 22 11.52 3.64 -9.32
C GLY A 22 10.86 4.42 -8.18
N PHE A 23 11.63 4.97 -7.23
CA PHE A 23 11.09 5.90 -6.22
C PHE A 23 10.50 7.16 -6.86
N SER A 24 11.22 7.75 -7.83
CA SER A 24 10.72 8.92 -8.55
C SER A 24 9.42 8.62 -9.30
N ASP A 25 9.28 7.43 -9.88
CA ASP A 25 8.07 6.98 -10.56
C ASP A 25 6.93 6.70 -9.55
N ALA A 26 7.25 6.13 -8.39
CA ALA A 26 6.29 5.94 -7.29
C ALA A 26 5.74 7.26 -6.75
N LEU A 27 6.54 8.33 -6.69
CA LEU A 27 6.05 9.67 -6.33
C LEU A 27 4.99 10.18 -7.31
N ILE A 28 5.18 9.95 -8.61
CA ILE A 28 4.22 10.38 -9.64
C ILE A 28 2.91 9.59 -9.50
N ARG A 29 2.99 8.28 -9.33
CA ARG A 29 1.80 7.42 -9.17
C ARG A 29 1.07 7.66 -7.84
N GLY A 30 1.81 7.95 -6.77
CA GLY A 30 1.27 8.15 -5.43
C GLY A 30 0.65 9.53 -5.20
N GLU A 31 0.98 10.53 -6.02
CA GLU A 31 0.48 11.90 -5.89
C GLU A 31 -1.06 12.01 -5.78
N PRO A 32 -1.87 11.47 -6.73
CA PRO A 32 -3.32 11.57 -6.63
C PRO A 32 -3.91 10.81 -5.43
N LEU A 33 -3.20 9.81 -4.90
CA LEU A 33 -3.65 9.00 -3.76
C LEU A 33 -3.33 9.65 -2.41
N LEU A 34 -2.29 10.48 -2.37
CA LEU A 34 -1.76 11.05 -1.13
C LEU A 34 -2.01 12.55 -0.99
N GLU A 35 -2.48 13.23 -2.03
CA GLU A 35 -2.64 14.70 -2.03
C GLU A 35 -3.42 15.21 -0.81
N GLU A 36 -4.59 14.64 -0.52
CA GLU A 36 -5.42 15.06 0.61
C GLU A 36 -4.67 14.92 1.94
N ARG A 37 -3.98 13.79 2.14
CA ARG A 37 -3.19 13.55 3.35
C ARG A 37 -1.98 14.47 3.44
N LEU A 38 -1.31 14.76 2.33
CA LEU A 38 -0.16 15.67 2.28
C LEU A 38 -0.54 17.13 2.59
N ARG A 39 -1.78 17.53 2.26
CA ARG A 39 -2.31 18.86 2.58
C ARG A 39 -2.61 19.05 4.07
N LEU A 40 -2.81 17.96 4.82
CA LEU A 40 -2.96 18.02 6.29
C LEU A 40 -1.64 18.34 7.01
N ILE A 41 -0.50 18.14 6.33
CA ILE A 41 0.83 18.40 6.89
C ILE A 41 1.23 19.85 6.52
N PRO A 42 1.55 20.72 7.50
CA PRO A 42 2.05 22.06 7.20
C PRO A 42 3.26 22.01 6.26
N GLY A 43 3.13 22.56 5.06
CA GLY A 43 4.18 22.54 4.03
C GLY A 43 4.34 21.20 3.29
N GLY A 44 3.71 20.11 3.73
CA GLY A 44 3.94 18.76 3.19
C GLY A 44 3.61 18.63 1.70
N TRP A 45 2.53 19.27 1.24
CA TRP A 45 2.20 19.28 -0.19
C TRP A 45 3.26 19.96 -1.06
N ARG A 46 3.83 21.08 -0.56
CA ARG A 46 4.90 21.79 -1.25
C ARG A 46 6.16 20.92 -1.33
N ASP A 47 6.53 20.29 -0.22
CA ASP A 47 7.73 19.46 -0.12
C ASP A 47 7.62 18.22 -1.01
N PHE A 48 6.46 17.57 -1.03
CA PHE A 48 6.18 16.45 -1.93
C PHE A 48 6.36 16.83 -3.39
N ARG A 49 5.77 17.94 -3.82
CA ARG A 49 5.94 18.46 -5.17
C ARG A 49 7.39 18.81 -5.49
N LEU A 50 8.14 19.32 -4.51
CA LEU A 50 9.56 19.62 -4.69
C LEU A 50 10.36 18.34 -4.93
N MET A 51 10.10 17.29 -4.14
CA MET A 51 10.71 15.97 -4.35
C MET A 51 10.41 15.43 -5.75
N ARG A 52 9.14 15.46 -6.18
CA ARG A 52 8.74 15.06 -7.54
C ARG A 52 9.46 15.88 -8.62
N ALA A 53 9.43 17.21 -8.50
CA ALA A 53 9.98 18.12 -9.50
C ALA A 53 11.51 18.03 -9.62
N LYS A 54 12.21 17.57 -8.58
CA LYS A 54 13.66 17.38 -8.59
C LYS A 54 14.08 15.94 -8.88
N GLY A 55 13.24 14.96 -8.55
CA GLY A 55 13.52 13.53 -8.70
C GLY A 55 13.75 13.13 -10.16
N GLU A 56 12.79 13.39 -11.05
CA GLU A 56 12.90 12.96 -12.45
C GLU A 56 14.09 13.62 -13.18
N PRO A 57 14.32 14.96 -13.07
CA PRO A 57 15.50 15.58 -13.69
C PRO A 57 16.82 15.02 -13.15
N LEU A 58 16.90 14.70 -11.84
CA LEU A 58 18.09 14.11 -11.24
C LEU A 58 18.37 12.71 -11.79
N VAL A 59 17.34 11.86 -11.90
CA VAL A 59 17.46 10.51 -12.47
C VAL A 59 17.92 10.60 -13.93
N ARG A 60 17.33 11.49 -14.74
CA ARG A 60 17.75 11.72 -16.13
C ARG A 60 19.19 12.20 -16.24
N ALA A 61 19.59 13.16 -15.40
CA ALA A 61 20.97 13.67 -15.38
C ALA A 61 21.97 12.56 -14.97
N LEU A 62 21.61 11.74 -13.98
CA LEU A 62 22.43 10.62 -13.53
C LEU A 62 22.59 9.55 -14.62
N HIS A 63 21.52 9.21 -15.34
CA HIS A 63 21.59 8.30 -16.49
C HIS A 63 22.55 8.79 -17.58
N GLN A 64 22.59 10.11 -17.81
CA GLN A 64 23.53 10.73 -18.77
C GLN A 64 25.00 10.65 -18.34
N THR A 65 25.30 10.30 -17.08
CA THR A 65 26.69 10.07 -16.62
C THR A 65 27.21 8.67 -16.96
N PHE A 66 26.33 7.72 -17.29
CA PHE A 66 26.73 6.35 -17.56
C PHE A 66 27.52 6.22 -18.88
N PRO A 67 28.37 5.18 -19.01
CA PRO A 67 29.07 4.88 -20.26
C PRO A 67 28.10 4.77 -21.43
N LYS A 68 28.43 5.38 -22.59
CA LYS A 68 27.50 5.50 -23.72
C LYS A 68 26.96 4.14 -24.18
N ASN A 69 27.82 3.13 -24.21
CA ASN A 69 27.50 1.75 -24.59
C ASN A 69 26.56 1.01 -23.61
N LYS A 70 26.28 1.57 -22.44
CA LYS A 70 25.38 0.98 -21.42
C LYS A 70 24.06 1.75 -21.26
N ARG A 71 23.98 3.01 -21.72
CA ARG A 71 22.82 3.87 -21.51
C ARG A 71 21.53 3.27 -22.02
N ASP A 72 21.53 2.74 -23.24
CA ASP A 72 20.33 2.20 -23.87
C ASP A 72 19.81 0.96 -23.15
N ALA A 73 20.73 0.07 -22.75
CA ALA A 73 20.39 -1.12 -21.96
C ALA A 73 19.81 -0.73 -20.58
N VAL A 74 20.45 0.22 -19.89
CA VAL A 74 19.96 0.69 -18.58
C VAL A 74 18.62 1.42 -18.69
N PHE A 75 18.41 2.17 -19.77
CA PHE A 75 17.13 2.85 -20.02
C PHE A 75 16.01 1.86 -20.34
N ALA A 76 16.31 0.82 -21.11
CA ALA A 76 15.38 -0.27 -21.38
C ALA A 76 14.99 -1.00 -20.09
N GLU A 77 15.94 -1.21 -19.18
CA GLU A 77 15.69 -1.82 -17.89
C GLU A 77 14.85 -0.91 -16.99
N TRP A 78 15.20 0.37 -16.87
CA TRP A 78 14.43 1.36 -16.14
C TRP A 78 12.94 1.36 -16.54
N LYS A 79 12.63 1.34 -17.84
CA LYS A 79 11.25 1.31 -18.32
C LYS A 79 10.44 0.08 -17.92
N ARG A 80 11.11 -1.00 -17.50
CA ARG A 80 10.48 -2.28 -17.14
C ARG A 80 10.45 -2.53 -15.64
N LEU A 81 11.04 -1.63 -14.85
CA LEU A 81 11.18 -1.82 -13.43
C LEU A 81 9.96 -1.32 -12.67
N GLU A 82 9.60 -2.11 -11.66
CA GLU A 82 8.68 -1.76 -10.61
C GLU A 82 9.44 -1.84 -9.28
N VAL A 83 9.23 -0.86 -8.41
CA VAL A 83 9.74 -0.91 -7.04
C VAL A 83 8.61 -1.41 -6.16
N SER A 84 8.75 -2.65 -5.67
CA SER A 84 7.88 -3.21 -4.65
C SER A 84 8.39 -2.85 -3.26
N VAL A 85 7.46 -2.64 -2.33
CA VAL A 85 7.76 -2.54 -0.90
C VAL A 85 7.13 -3.76 -0.26
N ASP A 86 7.96 -4.74 0.05
CA ASP A 86 7.52 -6.00 0.65
C ASP A 86 7.79 -6.00 2.15
N PRO A 87 6.82 -6.43 2.99
CA PRO A 87 7.08 -6.65 4.41
C PRO A 87 8.17 -7.72 4.54
N LYS A 88 9.08 -7.53 5.51
CA LYS A 88 10.08 -8.56 5.81
C LYS A 88 9.34 -9.83 6.24
N PRO A 89 9.65 -11.00 5.66
CA PRO A 89 9.00 -12.24 6.08
C PRO A 89 9.32 -12.50 7.56
N PRO A 90 8.34 -12.98 8.34
CA PRO A 90 8.62 -13.57 9.64
C PRO A 90 9.70 -14.65 9.50
N LEU A 91 10.63 -14.71 10.45
CA LEU A 91 11.68 -15.73 10.45
C LEU A 91 11.06 -17.13 10.36
N GLY A 92 11.40 -17.89 9.31
CA GLY A 92 11.03 -19.31 9.18
C GLY A 92 9.86 -19.64 8.24
N LEU A 93 9.21 -18.66 7.59
CA LEU A 93 8.14 -18.96 6.64
C LEU A 93 8.66 -19.19 5.21
N PRO A 94 8.12 -20.19 4.48
CA PRO A 94 8.53 -20.48 3.11
C PRO A 94 8.13 -19.35 2.14
N GLN A 95 9.00 -19.08 1.16
CA GLN A 95 8.90 -17.99 0.16
C GLN A 95 7.55 -17.89 -0.58
N ARG A 96 6.76 -18.96 -0.60
CA ARG A 96 5.44 -19.06 -1.24
C ARG A 96 4.30 -18.41 -0.44
N GLU A 97 4.54 -18.07 0.82
CA GLU A 97 3.59 -17.38 1.71
C GLU A 97 3.97 -15.90 1.88
N LYS A 98 4.66 -15.30 0.90
CA LYS A 98 5.11 -13.89 0.97
C LYS A 98 4.01 -12.85 0.77
N GLU A 99 2.79 -13.28 0.49
CA GLU A 99 1.66 -12.38 0.27
C GLU A 99 1.20 -11.80 1.62
N ALA A 100 1.30 -10.47 1.73
CA ALA A 100 0.63 -9.59 2.70
C ALA A 100 0.53 -10.08 4.17
N HIS A 101 1.66 -10.28 4.84
CA HIS A 101 1.67 -10.40 6.30
C HIS A 101 1.52 -9.02 6.93
N VAL A 102 0.49 -8.84 7.76
CA VAL A 102 0.31 -7.65 8.60
C VAL A 102 0.55 -8.02 10.05
N VAL A 103 1.24 -7.14 10.78
CA VAL A 103 1.44 -7.32 12.22
C VAL A 103 0.18 -6.83 12.93
N VAL A 104 -0.41 -7.71 13.74
CA VAL A 104 -1.61 -7.43 14.52
C VAL A 104 -1.35 -7.65 16.01
N PRO A 105 -1.97 -6.85 16.90
CA PRO A 105 -1.98 -7.15 18.33
C PRO A 105 -2.62 -8.53 18.60
N LEU A 106 -1.96 -9.35 19.44
CA LEU A 106 -2.40 -10.72 19.74
C LEU A 106 -3.74 -10.74 20.47
N ASP A 107 -3.93 -9.87 21.44
CA ASP A 107 -5.17 -9.72 22.23
C ASP A 107 -6.38 -9.42 21.34
N ALA A 108 -6.23 -8.50 20.38
CA ALA A 108 -7.28 -8.17 19.44
C ALA A 108 -7.60 -9.34 18.48
N LEU A 109 -6.59 -10.15 18.13
CA LEU A 109 -6.79 -11.35 17.32
C LEU A 109 -7.49 -12.48 18.10
N GLU A 110 -7.09 -12.73 19.34
CA GLU A 110 -7.72 -13.72 20.23
C GLU A 110 -9.19 -13.40 20.44
N GLU A 111 -9.52 -12.15 20.78
CA GLU A 111 -10.91 -11.72 20.94
C GLU A 111 -11.73 -11.83 19.64
N LEU A 112 -11.11 -11.59 18.47
CA LEU A 112 -11.77 -11.80 17.18
C LEU A 112 -12.10 -13.27 16.95
N VAL A 113 -11.17 -14.17 17.28
CA VAL A 113 -11.38 -15.62 17.18
C VAL A 113 -12.55 -16.05 18.07
N ASP A 114 -12.60 -15.58 19.32
CA ASP A 114 -13.69 -15.90 20.25
C ASP A 114 -15.06 -15.49 19.68
N VAL A 115 -15.20 -14.25 19.21
CA VAL A 115 -16.45 -13.75 18.62
C VAL A 115 -16.90 -14.58 17.40
N VAL A 116 -15.94 -15.03 16.58
CA VAL A 116 -16.23 -15.86 15.40
C VAL A 116 -16.65 -17.28 15.84
N THR A 117 -15.95 -17.87 16.81
CA THR A 117 -16.23 -19.20 17.33
C THR A 117 -17.58 -19.27 18.04
N ASP A 118 -18.00 -18.20 18.70
CA ASP A 118 -19.30 -18.09 19.38
C ASP A 118 -20.46 -17.76 18.44
N TRP A 119 -20.20 -17.60 17.13
CA TRP A 119 -21.20 -17.29 16.11
C TRP A 119 -22.04 -16.03 16.40
N GLU A 120 -21.55 -15.11 17.23
CA GLU A 120 -22.32 -13.98 17.78
C GLU A 120 -22.98 -13.11 16.69
N CYS A 121 -22.30 -12.96 15.55
CA CYS A 121 -22.79 -12.16 14.43
C CYS A 121 -23.93 -12.80 13.63
N THR A 122 -24.15 -14.11 13.75
CA THR A 122 -25.25 -14.78 13.03
C THR A 122 -26.61 -14.54 13.65
N THR A 123 -26.64 -14.30 14.96
CA THR A 123 -27.83 -13.94 15.74
C THR A 123 -27.92 -12.43 16.03
N CYS A 124 -26.95 -11.65 15.55
CA CYS A 124 -26.86 -10.21 15.81
C CYS A 124 -27.98 -9.42 15.12
N MET A 125 -28.66 -8.59 15.91
CA MET A 125 -29.76 -7.72 15.48
C MET A 125 -29.42 -6.22 15.58
N LEU A 126 -28.13 -5.89 15.75
CA LEU A 126 -27.69 -4.49 15.89
C LEU A 126 -27.91 -3.70 14.58
N ASP A 127 -28.56 -2.56 14.69
CA ASP A 127 -28.84 -1.65 13.59
C ASP A 127 -27.96 -0.38 13.62
N GLY A 128 -28.03 0.44 12.57
CA GLY A 128 -27.11 1.53 12.24
C GLY A 128 -26.35 2.18 13.40
N LYS A 129 -27.05 2.83 14.35
CA LYS A 129 -26.39 3.53 15.47
C LYS A 129 -25.77 2.59 16.50
N GLN A 130 -26.36 1.41 16.71
CA GLN A 130 -25.88 0.41 17.66
C GLN A 130 -24.61 -0.29 17.16
N GLN A 131 -24.38 -0.32 15.84
CA GLN A 131 -23.14 -0.86 15.26
C GLN A 131 -21.88 -0.09 15.70
N LYS A 132 -22.00 1.20 16.06
CA LYS A 132 -20.87 1.98 16.64
C LYS A 132 -20.41 1.44 17.99
N ALA A 133 -21.30 0.79 18.74
CA ALA A 133 -20.97 0.18 20.03
C ALA A 133 -20.55 -1.30 19.90
N CYS A 134 -20.61 -1.88 18.70
CA CYS A 134 -20.29 -3.28 18.46
C CYS A 134 -18.83 -3.58 18.80
N LYS A 135 -18.60 -4.54 19.70
CA LYS A 135 -17.26 -4.96 20.13
C LYS A 135 -16.44 -5.45 18.94
N LEU A 136 -17.00 -6.37 18.14
CA LEU A 136 -16.34 -6.91 16.95
C LEU A 136 -15.88 -5.81 15.99
N ARG A 137 -16.77 -4.84 15.70
CA ARG A 137 -16.44 -3.75 14.79
C ARG A 137 -15.25 -2.93 15.29
N LYS A 138 -15.26 -2.56 16.58
CA LYS A 138 -14.14 -1.83 17.19
C LYS A 138 -12.83 -2.61 17.15
N ARG A 139 -12.90 -3.94 17.32
CA ARG A 139 -11.70 -4.81 17.23
C ARG A 139 -11.20 -4.93 15.80
N LEU A 140 -12.08 -5.13 14.82
CA LEU A 140 -11.72 -5.11 13.41
C LEU A 140 -11.12 -3.76 12.99
N GLU A 141 -11.66 -2.63 13.47
CA GLU A 141 -11.08 -1.30 13.26
C GLU A 141 -9.66 -1.18 13.87
N SER A 142 -9.35 -1.90 14.95
CA SER A 142 -8.00 -1.93 15.53
C SER A 142 -7.01 -2.84 14.81
N LEU A 143 -7.50 -3.83 14.07
CA LEU A 143 -6.68 -4.82 13.36
C LEU A 143 -6.46 -4.46 11.88
N TYR A 144 -7.46 -3.86 11.26
CA TYR A 144 -7.49 -3.65 9.82
C TYR A 144 -6.85 -2.31 9.47
N LEU A 145 -5.94 -2.31 8.49
CA LEU A 145 -5.18 -1.12 8.09
C LEU A 145 -6.02 -0.08 7.32
N TYR A 146 -7.26 -0.41 7.00
CA TYR A 146 -8.19 0.44 6.25
C TYR A 146 -9.45 0.70 7.08
N ASP A 147 -10.06 1.86 6.86
CA ASP A 147 -11.31 2.21 7.54
C ASP A 147 -12.43 1.23 7.12
N LEU A 148 -13.19 0.75 8.11
CA LEU A 148 -14.38 -0.04 7.86
C LEU A 148 -15.51 0.85 7.30
N PRO A 149 -16.39 0.34 6.42
CA PRO A 149 -17.52 1.10 5.88
C PRO A 149 -18.36 1.73 6.99
N GLU A 150 -18.81 2.98 6.81
CA GLU A 150 -19.54 3.70 7.85
C GLU A 150 -20.78 2.94 8.37
N PRO A 151 -21.06 3.00 9.68
CA PRO A 151 -22.30 2.44 10.23
C PRO A 151 -23.51 3.26 9.77
N GLY A 152 -24.46 2.62 9.08
CA GLY A 152 -25.65 3.31 8.57
C GLY A 152 -26.72 2.43 7.93
N GLY A 153 -26.45 1.15 7.72
CA GLY A 153 -27.40 0.19 7.14
C GLY A 153 -27.43 -1.13 7.90
N LEU A 154 -27.77 -2.22 7.20
CA LEU A 154 -27.61 -3.58 7.72
C LEU A 154 -26.15 -3.85 8.06
N CYS A 155 -25.89 -4.47 9.21
CA CYS A 155 -24.53 -4.81 9.62
C CYS A 155 -23.88 -5.70 8.55
N PRO A 156 -22.71 -5.33 7.98
CA PRO A 156 -22.08 -6.10 6.90
C PRO A 156 -21.62 -7.49 7.36
N PHE A 157 -21.51 -7.70 8.67
CA PHE A 157 -21.11 -8.96 9.29
C PHE A 157 -22.29 -9.85 9.69
N ALA A 158 -23.53 -9.34 9.70
CA ALA A 158 -24.71 -10.11 10.08
C ALA A 158 -25.22 -10.99 8.93
N LEU A 159 -25.68 -12.21 9.22
CA LEU A 159 -26.16 -13.15 8.18
C LEU A 159 -27.35 -12.58 7.37
N ARG A 160 -28.17 -11.72 7.99
CA ARG A 160 -29.32 -11.04 7.36
C ARG A 160 -28.91 -10.09 6.22
N SER A 161 -27.72 -9.48 6.28
CA SER A 161 -27.24 -8.58 5.22
C SER A 161 -26.86 -9.34 3.94
N ARG A 162 -26.39 -10.59 4.06
CA ARG A 162 -26.17 -11.48 2.90
C ARG A 162 -27.46 -11.99 2.28
N ARG A 163 -28.51 -12.27 3.08
CA ARG A 163 -29.81 -12.76 2.57
C ARG A 163 -30.55 -11.70 1.77
N ALA A 164 -30.58 -10.45 2.24
CA ALA A 164 -31.18 -9.33 1.52
C ALA A 164 -30.48 -9.02 0.18
N ALA A 165 -29.15 -9.19 0.11
CA ALA A 165 -28.38 -9.05 -1.12
C ALA A 165 -28.66 -10.17 -2.15
N TRP A 166 -28.94 -11.39 -1.69
CA TRP A 166 -29.31 -12.53 -2.56
C TRP A 166 -30.78 -12.48 -3.02
N GLU A 167 -31.70 -12.06 -2.16
CA GLU A 167 -33.13 -11.94 -2.50
C GLU A 167 -33.44 -10.71 -3.38
N GLY A 168 -32.61 -9.65 -3.31
CA GLY A 168 -32.71 -8.46 -4.17
C GLY A 168 -32.06 -8.61 -5.56
N ALA A 169 -31.16 -9.58 -5.76
CA ALA A 169 -30.51 -9.85 -7.06
C ALA A 169 -31.35 -10.75 -7.99
N GLY A 170 -32.49 -11.25 -7.52
CA GLY A 170 -33.41 -12.11 -8.28
C GLY A 170 -34.68 -11.41 -8.79
N GLN A 171 -34.79 -10.09 -8.65
CA GLN A 171 -35.90 -9.29 -9.18
C GLN A 171 -35.34 -8.10 -9.98
N GLY A 172 -34.83 -8.40 -11.16
CA GLY A 172 -34.37 -7.44 -12.16
C GLY A 172 -34.30 -8.11 -13.52
#